data_AF-A0A061QDW4-F1
#
_entry.id   AF-A0A061QDW4-F1
#
_cell.length_a   1.000
_cell.length_b   1.000
_cell.length_c   1.000
_cell.angle_alpha   90.00
_cell.angle_beta   90.00
_cell.angle_gamma   90.00
#
_symmetry.space_group_name_H-M   'P 1'
#
loop_
_entity.id
_entity.type
_entity.pdbx_description
1 polymer ?
#
loop_
_entity_poly.entity_id
_entity_poly.type
_entity_poly.pdbx_seq_one_letter_code
_entity_poly.pdbx_strand_id
1 'polypeptide(L)'
;MADHEGSGQDPVPTSVASILAGPGLIRQPAVIADHLDGVVQEIVTSLEAVANCPSPAFDLPQGLDDAMRLARFCEALGAMGPPIMADYAAQYAAISRAQRFPPDAHEALFMERAMVLIDYFVELAQVHGVAFASRVGQIPPPVVEKTLSSLRFGLLRARDDAWAAILRS
;
A
#
# COMPACT_ATOMS: atom_id res chain seq x y z
N MET A 1 -23.40 39.75 76.27
CA MET A 1 -22.16 40.26 75.64
C MET A 1 -21.49 39.02 75.06
N ALA A 2 -21.71 38.74 73.78
CA ALA A 2 -20.86 39.22 72.66
C ALA A 2 -19.51 38.46 72.73
N ASP A 3 -19.07 37.64 71.76
CA ASP A 3 -19.16 37.83 70.31
C ASP A 3 -19.13 36.52 69.51
N HIS A 4 -19.75 36.60 68.33
CA HIS A 4 -19.57 35.73 67.17
C HIS A 4 -18.29 36.13 66.42
N GLU A 5 -17.39 35.18 66.20
CA GLU A 5 -16.46 35.18 65.08
C GLU A 5 -16.62 33.80 64.42
N GLY A 6 -16.81 33.63 63.12
CA GLY A 6 -16.45 34.49 62.01
C GLY A 6 -15.95 33.52 60.94
N SER A 7 -16.84 33.20 60.01
CA SER A 7 -16.66 32.25 58.93
C SER A 7 -15.50 32.66 58.02
N GLY A 8 -14.63 31.71 57.65
CA GLY A 8 -13.49 31.94 56.78
C GLY A 8 -13.09 30.65 56.06
N GLN A 9 -14.04 30.06 55.34
CA GLN A 9 -13.80 28.92 54.47
C GLN A 9 -13.78 29.46 53.03
N ASP A 10 -12.60 29.89 52.58
CA ASP A 10 -12.37 30.19 51.16
C ASP A 10 -12.25 28.87 50.40
N PRO A 11 -13.14 28.55 49.44
CA PRO A 11 -12.88 27.46 48.53
C PRO A 11 -11.83 27.90 47.51
N VAL A 12 -10.71 27.17 47.50
CA VAL A 12 -9.74 27.16 46.41
C VAL A 12 -10.50 26.98 45.08
N PRO A 13 -10.37 27.88 44.09
CA PRO A 13 -10.84 27.57 42.76
C PRO A 13 -9.90 26.51 42.18
N THR A 14 -10.23 25.23 42.40
CA THR A 14 -9.77 24.17 41.52
C THR A 14 -10.38 24.49 40.17
N SER A 15 -9.63 25.23 39.36
CA SER A 15 -9.87 25.31 37.92
C SER A 15 -9.80 23.89 37.41
N VAL A 16 -10.97 23.24 37.37
CA VAL A 16 -11.17 22.04 36.58
C VAL A 16 -10.90 22.52 35.18
N ALA A 17 -9.68 22.27 34.70
CA ALA A 17 -9.36 22.39 33.30
C ALA A 17 -10.42 21.56 32.58
N SER A 18 -11.41 22.26 32.04
CA SER A 18 -12.47 21.65 31.27
C SER A 18 -11.77 21.09 30.05
N ILE A 19 -11.42 19.81 30.11
CA ILE A 19 -10.95 19.06 28.95
C ILE A 19 -12.13 19.14 27.98
N LEU A 20 -12.03 20.08 27.05
CA LEU A 20 -12.84 20.12 25.85
C LEU A 20 -12.54 18.80 25.13
N ALA A 21 -13.35 17.77 25.43
CA ALA A 21 -13.55 16.66 24.54
C ALA A 21 -14.10 17.27 23.26
N GLY A 22 -13.20 17.59 22.32
CA GLY A 22 -13.60 17.96 20.96
C GLY A 22 -14.55 16.89 20.42
N PRO A 23 -15.43 17.24 19.45
CA PRO A 23 -16.40 16.30 18.91
C PRO A 23 -15.67 15.02 18.52
N GLY A 24 -16.00 13.93 19.23
CA GLY A 24 -15.30 12.66 19.09
C GLY A 24 -15.35 12.25 17.63
N LEU A 25 -14.18 12.16 16.99
CA LEU A 25 -14.08 11.64 15.63
C LEU A 25 -14.65 10.21 15.68
N ILE A 26 -15.80 10.00 15.01
CA ILE A 26 -16.38 8.67 14.91
C ILE A 26 -15.39 7.85 14.09
N ARG A 27 -14.77 6.87 14.73
CA ARG A 27 -13.85 5.93 14.08
C ARG A 27 -14.63 5.14 13.03
N GLN A 28 -14.27 5.27 11.76
CA GLN A 28 -14.97 4.62 10.66
C GLN A 28 -13.98 3.79 9.84
N PRO A 29 -13.98 2.45 9.98
CA PRO A 29 -13.13 1.57 9.17
C PRO A 29 -13.39 1.72 7.66
N ALA A 30 -14.62 2.08 7.27
CA ALA A 30 -14.98 2.38 5.89
C ALA A 30 -14.11 3.50 5.27
N VAL A 31 -13.74 4.51 6.06
CA VAL A 31 -12.86 5.60 5.57
C VAL A 31 -11.47 5.09 5.22
N ILE A 32 -10.95 4.10 5.97
CA ILE A 32 -9.68 3.45 5.62
C ILE A 32 -9.86 2.67 4.31
N ALA A 33 -10.91 1.85 4.20
CA ALA A 33 -11.17 1.06 3.00
C ALA A 33 -11.28 1.94 1.75
N ASP A 34 -12.13 2.97 1.78
CA ASP A 34 -12.34 3.90 0.66
C ASP A 34 -11.05 4.61 0.25
N HIS A 35 -10.23 5.01 1.23
CA HIS A 35 -8.94 5.63 0.95
C HIS A 35 -7.98 4.66 0.26
N LEU A 36 -7.85 3.43 0.77
CA LEU A 36 -6.98 2.42 0.17
C LEU A 36 -7.45 2.02 -1.24
N ASP A 37 -8.76 1.92 -1.45
CA ASP A 37 -9.34 1.64 -2.77
C ASP A 37 -8.99 2.75 -3.77
N GLY A 38 -9.02 4.02 -3.33
CA GLY A 38 -8.55 5.16 -4.12
C GLY A 38 -7.06 5.07 -4.48
N VAL A 39 -6.21 4.74 -3.50
CA VAL A 39 -4.76 4.57 -3.73
C VAL A 39 -4.47 3.42 -4.69
N VAL A 40 -5.15 2.27 -4.53
CA VAL A 40 -5.03 1.13 -5.44
C VAL A 40 -5.42 1.53 -6.87
N GLN A 41 -6.53 2.26 -7.03
CA GLN A 41 -6.98 2.73 -8.33
C GLN A 41 -5.97 3.68 -8.99
N GLU A 42 -5.36 4.59 -8.24
CA GLU A 42 -4.33 5.51 -8.75
C GLU A 42 -3.07 4.77 -9.21
N ILE A 43 -2.61 3.78 -8.42
CA ILE A 43 -1.46 2.94 -8.77
C ILE A 43 -1.74 2.17 -10.05
N VAL A 44 -2.88 1.47 -10.12
CA VAL A 44 -3.31 0.69 -11.29
C VAL A 44 -3.37 1.58 -12.53
N THR A 45 -4.05 2.73 -12.45
CA THR A 45 -4.17 3.67 -13.56
C THR A 45 -2.81 4.16 -14.04
N SER A 46 -1.88 4.42 -13.11
CA SER A 46 -0.52 4.87 -13.44
C SER A 46 0.30 3.77 -14.13
N LEU A 47 0.17 2.52 -13.67
CA LEU A 47 0.81 1.36 -14.29
C LEU A 47 0.28 1.15 -15.72
N GLU A 48 -1.02 1.27 -15.94
CA GLU A 48 -1.64 1.17 -17.28
C GLU A 48 -1.14 2.28 -18.21
N ALA A 49 -1.04 3.51 -17.71
CA ALA A 49 -0.55 4.63 -18.50
C ALA A 49 0.90 4.39 -18.97
N VAL A 50 1.76 3.84 -18.09
CA VAL A 50 3.14 3.47 -18.44
C VAL A 50 3.18 2.30 -19.43
N ALA A 51 2.40 1.25 -19.19
CA ALA A 51 2.37 0.06 -20.05
C ALA A 51 1.85 0.36 -21.47
N ASN A 52 0.93 1.32 -21.60
CA ASN A 52 0.38 1.76 -22.88
C ASN A 52 1.17 2.92 -23.54
N CYS A 53 2.21 3.44 -22.88
CA CYS A 53 3.01 4.53 -23.44
C CYS A 53 3.84 4.02 -24.63
N PRO A 54 3.69 4.61 -25.84
CA PRO A 54 4.52 4.28 -26.99
C PRO A 54 5.90 4.95 -26.82
N SER A 55 6.70 4.47 -25.87
CA SER A 55 8.03 5.01 -25.61
C SER A 55 9.12 4.17 -26.31
N PRO A 56 10.01 4.78 -27.10
CA PRO A 56 11.20 4.11 -27.65
C PRO A 56 12.25 3.77 -26.58
N ALA A 57 12.08 4.24 -25.33
CA ALA A 57 13.02 3.98 -24.23
C ALA A 57 13.01 2.53 -23.71
N PHE A 58 12.03 1.72 -24.12
CA PHE A 58 11.97 0.29 -23.79
C PHE A 58 12.58 -0.60 -24.89
N ASP A 59 13.50 -0.06 -25.68
CA ASP A 59 14.30 -0.86 -26.61
C ASP A 59 15.20 -1.82 -25.81
N LEU A 60 14.74 -3.07 -25.72
CA LEU A 60 15.55 -4.14 -25.17
C LEU A 60 16.79 -4.37 -26.03
N PRO A 61 17.93 -4.78 -25.42
CA PRO A 61 19.10 -5.22 -26.16
C PRO A 61 18.73 -6.21 -27.26
N GLN A 62 19.24 -5.99 -28.47
CA GLN A 62 19.06 -6.91 -29.58
C GLN A 62 19.73 -8.26 -29.25
N GLY A 63 19.13 -9.37 -29.68
CA GLY A 63 19.66 -10.73 -29.45
C GLY A 63 19.20 -11.42 -28.17
N LEU A 64 18.31 -10.81 -27.37
CA LEU A 64 17.66 -11.52 -26.27
C LEU A 64 16.63 -12.51 -26.80
N ASP A 65 16.71 -13.76 -26.32
CA ASP A 65 15.66 -14.76 -26.51
C ASP A 65 14.37 -14.37 -25.78
N ASP A 66 13.25 -14.98 -26.17
CA ASP A 66 11.92 -14.60 -25.71
C ASP A 66 11.75 -14.81 -24.19
N ALA A 67 12.36 -15.87 -23.64
CA ALA A 67 12.33 -16.15 -22.21
C ALA A 67 13.04 -15.04 -21.42
N MET A 68 14.17 -14.57 -21.92
CA MET A 68 14.94 -13.49 -21.31
C MET A 68 14.20 -12.15 -21.40
N ARG A 69 13.47 -11.89 -22.48
CA ARG A 69 12.61 -10.70 -22.61
C ARG A 69 11.53 -10.68 -21.53
N LEU A 70 10.83 -11.80 -21.34
CA LEU A 70 9.82 -11.93 -20.29
C LEU A 70 10.44 -11.78 -18.90
N ALA A 71 11.60 -12.41 -18.67
CA ALA A 71 12.31 -12.30 -17.41
C ALA A 71 12.71 -10.85 -17.08
N ARG A 72 13.23 -10.09 -18.06
CA ARG A 72 13.56 -8.67 -17.89
C ARG A 72 12.33 -7.80 -17.62
N PHE A 73 11.23 -8.08 -18.30
CA PHE A 73 9.96 -7.38 -18.03
C PHE A 73 9.51 -7.62 -16.59
N CYS A 74 9.54 -8.88 -16.14
CA CYS A 74 9.17 -9.23 -14.76
C CYS A 74 10.17 -8.69 -13.73
N GLU A 75 11.46 -8.60 -14.06
CA GLU A 75 12.47 -7.96 -13.21
C GLU A 75 12.17 -6.47 -13.00
N ALA A 76 11.80 -5.76 -14.08
CA ALA A 76 11.40 -4.36 -13.98
C ALA A 76 10.16 -4.17 -13.09
N LEU A 77 9.12 -4.99 -13.27
CA LEU A 77 7.95 -4.99 -12.39
C LEU A 77 8.32 -5.33 -10.94
N GLY A 78 9.19 -6.32 -10.74
CA GLY A 78 9.71 -6.71 -9.44
C GLY A 78 10.51 -5.62 -8.75
N ALA A 79 11.18 -4.75 -9.50
CA ALA A 79 11.88 -3.57 -8.97
C ALA A 79 10.93 -2.41 -8.62
N MET A 80 9.81 -2.28 -9.35
CA MET A 80 8.76 -1.28 -9.06
C MET A 80 7.90 -1.66 -7.85
N GLY A 81 7.71 -2.96 -7.60
CA GLY A 81 6.85 -3.47 -6.53
C GLY A 81 7.21 -2.95 -5.12
N PRO A 82 8.46 -3.12 -4.63
CA PRO A 82 8.84 -2.71 -3.29
C PRO A 82 8.59 -1.23 -2.96
N PRO A 83 9.00 -0.24 -3.77
CA PRO A 83 8.71 1.15 -3.46
C PRO A 83 7.21 1.46 -3.49
N ILE A 84 6.43 0.82 -4.36
CA ILE A 84 4.96 0.97 -4.40
C ILE A 84 4.31 0.38 -3.14
N MET A 85 4.75 -0.79 -2.69
CA MET A 85 4.25 -1.41 -1.46
C MET A 85 4.61 -0.59 -0.22
N ALA A 86 5.81 -0.01 -0.19
CA ALA A 86 6.23 0.87 0.90
C ALA A 86 5.38 2.16 0.96
N ASP A 87 5.10 2.78 -0.19
CA ASP A 87 4.23 3.96 -0.26
C ASP A 87 2.79 3.62 0.14
N TYR A 88 2.24 2.52 -0.38
CA TYR A 88 0.92 2.02 0.00
C TYR A 88 0.80 1.76 1.51
N ALA A 89 1.83 1.17 2.13
CA ALA A 89 1.89 0.98 3.57
C ALA A 89 1.95 2.31 4.35
N ALA A 90 2.68 3.30 3.84
CA ALA A 90 2.72 4.62 4.43
C ALA A 90 1.35 5.31 4.39
N GLN A 91 0.61 5.17 3.29
CA GLN A 91 -0.77 5.69 3.16
C GLN A 91 -1.70 5.03 4.19
N TYR A 92 -1.66 3.70 4.32
CA TYR A 92 -2.43 2.97 5.34
C TYR A 92 -2.10 3.46 6.77
N ALA A 93 -0.82 3.60 7.11
CA ALA A 93 -0.41 4.07 8.42
C ALA A 93 -0.87 5.50 8.69
N ALA A 94 -0.79 6.38 7.68
CA ALA A 94 -1.24 7.76 7.77
C ALA A 94 -2.75 7.87 8.01
N ILE A 95 -3.57 7.16 7.22
CA ILE A 95 -5.03 7.19 7.40
C ILE A 95 -5.46 6.53 8.71
N SER A 96 -4.82 5.44 9.12
CA SER A 96 -5.09 4.77 10.40
C SER A 96 -4.80 5.69 11.58
N ARG A 97 -3.68 6.43 11.53
CA ARG A 97 -3.33 7.44 12.53
C ARG A 97 -4.33 8.59 12.56
N ALA A 98 -4.77 9.08 11.40
CA ALA A 98 -5.79 10.13 11.31
C ALA A 98 -7.13 9.69 11.93
N GLN A 99 -7.48 8.42 11.74
CA GLN A 99 -8.67 7.79 12.32
C GLN A 99 -8.46 7.27 13.76
N ARG A 100 -7.26 7.46 14.33
CA ARG A 100 -6.87 7.02 15.69
C ARG A 100 -7.06 5.52 15.93
N PHE A 101 -6.83 4.70 14.90
CA PHE A 101 -6.73 3.26 15.03
C PHE A 101 -5.28 2.84 15.33
N PRO A 102 -5.07 1.76 16.08
CA PRO A 102 -3.76 1.13 16.16
C PRO A 102 -3.40 0.53 14.80
N PRO A 103 -2.10 0.39 14.49
CA PRO A 103 -1.62 -0.05 13.17
C PRO A 103 -2.15 -1.42 12.73
N ASP A 104 -2.44 -2.31 13.69
CA ASP A 104 -2.89 -3.68 13.47
C ASP A 104 -4.41 -3.86 13.42
N ALA A 105 -5.21 -2.83 13.75
CA ALA A 105 -6.67 -2.95 13.88
C ALA A 105 -7.36 -3.47 12.61
N HIS A 106 -6.81 -3.17 11.45
CA HIS A 106 -7.39 -3.48 10.15
C HIS A 106 -6.38 -4.12 9.19
N GLU A 107 -5.54 -5.02 9.70
CA GLU A 107 -4.60 -5.82 8.89
C GLU A 107 -5.26 -6.42 7.64
N ALA A 108 -6.46 -6.99 7.79
CA ALA A 108 -7.19 -7.61 6.68
C ALA A 108 -7.44 -6.62 5.53
N LEU A 109 -7.79 -5.37 5.82
CA LEU A 109 -8.02 -4.36 4.77
C LEU A 109 -6.74 -4.10 3.98
N PHE A 110 -5.62 -3.93 4.68
CA PHE A 110 -4.31 -3.76 4.04
C PHE A 110 -3.96 -4.99 3.17
N MET A 111 -4.05 -6.19 3.75
CA MET A 111 -3.63 -7.43 3.11
C MET A 111 -4.44 -7.76 1.86
N GLU A 112 -5.77 -7.61 1.91
CA GLU A 112 -6.65 -7.88 0.76
C GLU A 112 -6.31 -7.00 -0.44
N ARG A 113 -6.13 -5.70 -0.21
CA ARG A 113 -5.85 -4.73 -1.28
C ARG A 113 -4.40 -4.79 -1.77
N ALA A 114 -3.46 -5.12 -0.89
CA ALA A 114 -2.11 -5.44 -1.31
C ALA A 114 -2.09 -6.69 -2.21
N MET A 115 -2.92 -7.71 -1.91
CA MET A 115 -3.07 -8.87 -2.79
C MET A 115 -3.65 -8.49 -4.16
N VAL A 116 -4.65 -7.60 -4.21
CA VAL A 116 -5.18 -7.07 -5.48
C VAL A 116 -4.07 -6.40 -6.31
N LEU A 117 -3.23 -5.57 -5.69
CA LEU A 117 -2.08 -4.97 -6.38
C LEU A 117 -1.12 -6.04 -6.91
N ILE A 118 -0.77 -7.05 -6.11
CA ILE A 118 0.11 -8.15 -6.53
C ILE A 118 -0.47 -8.91 -7.72
N ASP A 119 -1.75 -9.26 -7.66
CA ASP A 119 -2.45 -9.95 -8.74
C ASP A 119 -2.43 -9.09 -10.02
N TYR A 120 -2.62 -7.78 -9.88
CA TYR A 120 -2.54 -6.85 -11.00
C TYR A 120 -1.14 -6.79 -11.65
N PHE A 121 -0.05 -6.76 -10.85
CA PHE A 121 1.32 -6.85 -11.40
C PHE A 121 1.55 -8.14 -12.19
N VAL A 122 1.02 -9.27 -11.69
CA VAL A 122 1.14 -10.56 -12.36
C VAL A 122 0.31 -10.59 -13.64
N GLU A 123 -0.89 -10.02 -13.63
CA GLU A 123 -1.72 -9.87 -14.83
C GLU A 123 -1.04 -8.98 -15.88
N LEU A 124 -0.45 -7.86 -15.47
CA LEU A 124 0.32 -6.98 -16.35
C LEU A 124 1.49 -7.72 -17.01
N ALA A 125 2.21 -8.55 -16.25
CA ALA A 125 3.27 -9.41 -16.79
C ALA A 125 2.73 -10.48 -17.75
N GLN A 126 1.58 -11.08 -17.45
CA GLN A 126 0.93 -12.09 -18.28
C GLN A 126 0.42 -11.50 -19.60
N VAL A 127 -0.20 -10.32 -19.58
CA VAL A 127 -0.79 -9.68 -20.77
C VAL A 127 0.30 -9.00 -21.59
N HIS A 128 1.08 -8.11 -20.98
CA HIS A 128 2.06 -7.31 -21.71
C HIS A 128 3.40 -8.01 -21.83
N GLY A 129 3.90 -8.64 -20.77
CA GLY A 129 5.20 -9.31 -20.79
C GLY A 129 5.24 -10.50 -21.76
N VAL A 130 4.20 -11.35 -21.73
CA VAL A 130 4.12 -12.50 -22.66
C VAL A 130 3.88 -12.03 -24.09
N ALA A 131 2.97 -11.07 -24.32
CA ALA A 131 2.76 -10.53 -25.66
C ALA A 131 4.01 -9.85 -26.21
N PHE A 132 4.76 -9.12 -25.38
CA PHE A 132 6.00 -8.46 -25.74
C PHE A 132 7.12 -9.45 -26.10
N ALA A 133 7.25 -10.52 -25.32
CA ALA A 133 8.24 -11.57 -25.57
C ALA A 133 7.85 -12.48 -26.75
N SER A 134 6.56 -12.73 -26.98
CA SER A 134 6.09 -13.64 -28.03
C SER A 134 6.02 -13.02 -29.44
N ARG A 135 6.48 -11.77 -29.63
CA ARG A 135 6.52 -11.12 -30.95
C ARG A 135 7.48 -11.79 -31.93
N VAL A 136 8.42 -12.61 -31.43
CA VAL A 136 9.51 -13.22 -32.22
C VAL A 136 9.45 -14.76 -32.20
N GLY A 137 8.74 -15.36 -31.23
CA GLY A 137 8.59 -16.81 -31.09
C GLY A 137 7.60 -17.21 -29.99
N GLN A 138 7.43 -18.52 -29.75
CA GLN A 138 6.60 -19.02 -28.64
C GLN A 138 7.45 -19.31 -27.40
N ILE A 139 7.06 -18.74 -26.27
CA ILE A 139 7.66 -19.06 -24.97
C ILE A 139 7.03 -20.36 -24.44
N PRO A 140 7.83 -21.34 -23.99
CA PRO A 140 7.28 -22.55 -23.38
C PRO A 140 6.43 -22.22 -22.13
N PRO A 141 5.24 -22.81 -21.95
CA PRO A 141 4.38 -22.55 -20.79
C PRO A 141 5.08 -22.70 -19.42
N PRO A 142 5.94 -23.72 -19.19
CA PRO A 142 6.65 -23.85 -17.91
C PRO A 142 7.59 -22.67 -17.60
N VAL A 143 8.13 -22.01 -18.63
CA VAL A 143 8.99 -20.83 -18.46
C VAL A 143 8.15 -19.63 -18.05
N VAL A 144 6.97 -19.45 -18.66
CA VAL A 144 6.03 -18.40 -18.30
C VAL A 144 5.59 -18.57 -16.85
N GLU A 145 5.10 -19.76 -16.48
CA GLU A 145 4.63 -20.09 -15.13
C GLU A 145 5.72 -19.85 -14.07
N LYS A 146 6.95 -20.32 -14.31
CA LYS A 146 8.07 -20.12 -13.39
C LYS A 146 8.41 -18.63 -13.22
N THR A 147 8.39 -17.87 -14.30
CA THR A 147 8.76 -16.45 -14.29
C THR A 147 7.72 -15.63 -13.54
N LEU A 148 6.43 -15.86 -13.81
CA LEU A 148 5.33 -15.19 -13.12
C LEU A 148 5.26 -15.58 -11.64
N SER A 149 5.53 -16.84 -11.31
CA SER A 149 5.61 -17.30 -9.92
C SER A 149 6.73 -16.61 -9.15
N SER A 150 7.88 -16.40 -9.81
CA SER A 150 9.02 -15.69 -9.21
C SER A 150 8.69 -14.22 -8.94
N LEU A 151 8.01 -13.55 -9.89
CA LEU A 151 7.50 -12.20 -9.70
C LEU A 151 6.53 -12.12 -8.51
N ARG A 152 5.50 -12.98 -8.49
CA ARG A 152 4.51 -13.04 -7.42
C ARG A 152 5.18 -13.22 -6.05
N PHE A 153 6.13 -14.15 -5.94
CA PHE A 153 6.84 -14.39 -4.69
C PHE A 153 7.64 -13.16 -4.22
N GLY A 154 8.32 -12.47 -5.13
CA GLY A 154 9.03 -11.23 -4.80
C GLY A 154 8.09 -10.13 -4.27
N LEU A 155 6.93 -9.99 -4.89
CA LEU A 155 5.92 -9.00 -4.48
C LEU A 155 5.24 -9.35 -3.15
N LEU A 156 4.99 -10.65 -2.89
CA LEU A 156 4.50 -11.11 -1.59
C LEU A 156 5.49 -10.77 -0.47
N ARG A 157 6.79 -10.98 -0.69
CA ARG A 157 7.82 -10.56 0.26
C ARG A 157 7.80 -9.04 0.49
N ALA A 158 7.67 -8.25 -0.57
CA ALA A 158 7.59 -6.80 -0.46
C ALA A 158 6.38 -6.33 0.36
N ARG A 159 5.21 -6.97 0.19
CA ARG A 159 4.03 -6.75 1.05
C ARG A 159 4.34 -7.05 2.51
N ASP A 160 4.96 -8.20 2.79
CA ASP A 160 5.26 -8.63 4.15
C ASP A 160 6.26 -7.68 4.83
N ASP A 161 7.28 -7.23 4.10
CA ASP A 161 8.26 -6.24 4.56
C ASP A 161 7.59 -4.89 4.87
N ALA A 162 6.66 -4.46 4.01
CA ALA A 162 5.91 -3.22 4.17
C ALA A 162 4.95 -3.29 5.38
N TRP A 163 4.28 -4.42 5.57
CA TRP A 163 3.46 -4.68 6.76
C TRP A 163 4.29 -4.64 8.04
N ALA A 164 5.43 -5.33 8.05
CA ALA A 164 6.33 -5.32 9.19
C ALA A 164 6.84 -3.89 9.49
N ALA A 165 6.99 -3.03 8.48
CA ALA A 165 7.36 -1.64 8.67
C ALA A 165 6.26 -0.82 9.37
N ILE A 166 4.99 -1.04 9.03
CA ILE A 166 3.83 -0.42 9.70
C ILE A 166 3.82 -0.77 11.19
N LEU A 167 4.05 -2.04 11.53
CA LEU A 167 4.02 -2.51 12.92
C LEU A 167 5.17 -1.95 13.78
N ARG A 168 6.23 -1.41 13.17
CA ARG A 168 7.36 -0.79 13.87
C ARG A 168 7.24 0.74 14.00
N SER A 169 6.26 1.37 13.34
CA SER A 169 6.07 2.83 13.30
C SER A 169 5.07 3.34 14.34
#